data_AF-A0A949P9S8-F1
#
_entry.id   AF-A0A949P9S8-F1
#
_cell.length_a   1.000
_cell.length_b   1.000
_cell.length_c   1.000
_cell.angle_alpha   90.00
_cell.angle_beta   90.00
_cell.angle_gamma   90.00
#
_symmetry.space_group_name_H-M   'P 1'
#
loop_
_entity.id
_entity.type
_entity.pdbx_description
1 polymer ?
#
loop_
_entity_poly.entity_id
_entity_poly.type
_entity_poly.pdbx_seq_one_letter_code
_entity_poly.pdbx_strand_id
1 'polypeptide(L)' 'GVRLRPWSIRWASPDQLDSMATAAGLTLESRWDDMARTTYDEQHGRHVSTYRKSESRPDAANHSEPECRGAADA' A
#
# COMPACT_ATOMS: atom_id res chain seq x y z
N GLY A 1 18.95 -30.22 -17.82
CA GLY A 1 19.31 -28.83 -17.47
C GLY A 1 18.36 -28.33 -16.40
N VAL A 2 18.89 -27.83 -15.28
CA VAL A 2 18.07 -27.25 -14.19
C VAL A 2 17.73 -25.81 -14.55
N ARG A 3 16.44 -25.45 -14.45
CA ARG A 3 15.97 -24.08 -14.65
C ARG A 3 15.62 -23.47 -13.30
N LEU A 4 16.52 -22.66 -12.78
CA LEU A 4 16.29 -21.90 -11.55
C LEU A 4 15.38 -20.70 -11.85
N ARG A 5 14.47 -20.39 -10.91
CA ARG A 5 13.70 -19.15 -10.87
C ARG A 5 13.97 -18.45 -9.55
N PRO A 6 15.05 -17.67 -9.46
CA PRO A 6 15.38 -16.96 -8.23
C PRO A 6 14.32 -15.90 -7.94
N TRP A 7 13.89 -15.84 -6.68
CA TRP A 7 12.94 -14.85 -6.18
C TRP A 7 13.36 -14.40 -4.77
N SER A 8 12.96 -13.19 -4.38
CA SER A 8 13.22 -12.60 -3.07
C SER A 8 11.95 -11.89 -2.59
N ILE A 9 11.60 -12.06 -1.31
CA ILE A 9 10.48 -11.37 -0.65
C ILE A 9 11.00 -10.70 0.62
N ARG A 10 10.60 -9.44 0.82
CA ARG A 10 10.68 -8.79 2.13
C ARG A 10 9.32 -8.90 2.80
N TRP A 11 9.24 -9.71 3.85
CA TRP A 11 8.02 -9.84 4.63
C TRP A 11 7.89 -8.69 5.64
N ALA A 12 6.66 -8.42 6.05
CA ALA A 12 6.32 -7.53 7.15
C ALA A 12 5.20 -8.19 7.96
N SER A 13 5.25 -8.04 9.29
CA SER A 13 4.12 -8.41 10.14
C SER A 13 2.91 -7.52 9.84
N PRO A 14 1.69 -7.95 10.22
CA PRO A 14 0.49 -7.14 10.01
C PRO A 14 0.60 -5.74 10.67
N ASP A 15 1.14 -5.65 11.89
CA ASP A 15 1.34 -4.37 12.58
C ASP A 15 2.35 -3.44 11.88
N GLN A 16 3.41 -4.02 11.31
CA GLN A 16 4.37 -3.26 10.51
C GLN A 16 3.73 -2.77 9.21
N LEU A 17 2.88 -3.59 8.59
CA LEU A 17 2.13 -3.21 7.39
C LEU A 17 1.14 -2.07 7.69
N ASP A 18 0.42 -2.16 8.81
CA ASP A 18 -0.53 -1.14 9.27
C ASP A 18 0.16 0.18 9.60
N SER A 19 1.35 0.12 10.20
CA SER A 19 2.19 1.30 10.47
C SER A 19 2.63 1.98 9.17
N MET A 20 3.05 1.20 8.16
CA MET A 20 3.42 1.71 6.84
C MET A 20 2.21 2.30 6.10
N ALA A 21 1.04 1.67 6.21
CA ALA A 21 -0.22 2.18 5.64
C ALA A 21 -0.62 3.51 6.28
N THR A 22 -0.56 3.60 7.61
CA THR A 22 -0.84 4.83 8.36
C THR A 22 0.09 5.96 7.95
N ALA A 23 1.40 5.69 7.85
CA ALA A 23 2.38 6.67 7.37
C ALA A 23 2.10 7.15 5.93
N ALA A 24 1.46 6.31 5.10
CA ALA A 24 1.03 6.68 3.75
C ALA A 24 -0.31 7.45 3.70
N GLY A 25 -1.00 7.64 4.83
CA GLY A 25 -2.33 8.25 4.89
C GLY A 25 -3.46 7.28 4.52
N LEU A 26 -3.28 6.00 4.83
CA LEU A 26 -4.28 4.97 4.70
C LEU A 26 -4.70 4.45 6.07
N THR A 27 -5.95 4.06 6.21
CA THR A 27 -6.48 3.39 7.40
C THR A 27 -7.00 2.00 7.04
N LEU A 28 -6.74 1.02 7.91
CA LEU A 28 -7.23 -0.35 7.74
C LEU A 28 -8.77 -0.35 7.82
N GLU A 29 -9.41 -0.91 6.81
CA GLU A 29 -10.87 -1.04 6.72
C GLU A 29 -11.33 -2.44 7.10
N SER A 30 -10.66 -3.47 6.57
CA SER A 30 -10.96 -4.86 6.92
C SER A 30 -9.75 -5.76 6.78
N ARG A 31 -9.76 -6.87 7.53
CA ARG A 31 -8.77 -7.94 7.43
C ARG A 31 -9.46 -9.29 7.47
N TRP A 32 -9.08 -10.15 6.53
CA TRP A 32 -9.60 -11.51 6.35
C TRP A 32 -8.45 -12.50 6.26
N ASP A 33 -8.71 -13.77 6.57
CA ASP A 33 -7.73 -14.86 6.40
C ASP A 33 -7.51 -15.19 4.91
N ASP A 34 -8.53 -14.99 4.08
CA ASP A 34 -8.46 -15.28 2.65
C ASP A 34 -9.44 -14.44 1.81
N MET A 35 -9.44 -14.69 0.50
CA MET A 35 -10.34 -14.03 -0.46
C MET A 35 -11.81 -14.44 -0.31
N ALA A 36 -12.12 -15.51 0.42
CA ALA A 36 -13.49 -15.91 0.75
C ALA A 36 -14.05 -15.14 1.95
N ARG A 37 -13.24 -14.25 2.56
CA ARG A 37 -13.57 -13.46 3.75
C ARG A 37 -13.77 -14.32 5.00
N THR A 38 -12.98 -15.39 5.12
CA THR A 38 -12.90 -16.14 6.36
C THR A 38 -12.37 -15.23 7.49
N THR A 39 -12.89 -15.42 8.70
CA THR A 39 -12.45 -14.69 9.90
C THR A 39 -10.94 -14.75 10.03
N TYR A 40 -10.31 -13.60 10.19
CA TYR A 40 -8.88 -13.49 10.37
C TYR A 40 -8.42 -14.19 11.65
N ASP A 41 -7.35 -14.96 11.54
CA ASP A 41 -6.61 -15.55 12.66
C ASP A 41 -5.13 -15.17 12.51
N GLU A 42 -4.57 -14.56 13.55
CA GLU A 42 -3.18 -14.14 13.62
C GLU A 42 -2.17 -15.30 13.62
N GLN A 43 -2.62 -16.53 13.94
CA GLN A 43 -1.81 -17.74 13.82
C GLN A 43 -1.67 -18.21 12.37
N HIS A 44 -2.53 -17.73 11.47
CA HIS A 44 -2.45 -18.07 10.05
C HIS A 44 -1.47 -17.12 9.34
N GLY A 45 -0.49 -17.70 8.64
CA GLY A 45 0.56 -16.94 7.93
C GLY A 45 0.10 -16.21 6.67
N ARG A 46 -1.20 -16.00 6.48
CA ARG A 46 -1.80 -15.33 5.31
C ARG A 46 -2.92 -14.41 5.77
N HIS A 47 -3.13 -13.34 5.02
CA HIS A 47 -4.25 -12.44 5.23
C HIS A 47 -4.52 -11.61 3.98
N VAL A 48 -5.72 -11.03 3.91
CA VAL A 48 -6.12 -10.03 2.93
C VAL A 48 -6.55 -8.79 3.70
N SER A 49 -5.79 -7.70 3.56
CA SER A 49 -6.09 -6.41 4.19
C SER A 49 -6.59 -5.41 3.15
N THR A 50 -7.73 -4.76 3.41
CA THR A 50 -8.20 -3.61 2.62
C THR A 50 -7.95 -2.33 3.39
N TYR A 51 -7.43 -1.31 2.69
CA TYR A 51 -7.19 0.00 3.26
C TYR A 51 -7.95 1.06 2.49
N ARG A 52 -8.48 2.04 3.20
CA ARG A 52 -9.11 3.24 2.61
C ARG A 52 -8.23 4.46 2.84
N LYS A 53 -8.43 5.50 2.03
CA LYS A 53 -7.79 6.80 2.28
C LYS A 53 -8.26 7.33 3.63
N SER A 54 -7.31 7.77 4.45
CA SER A 54 -7.64 8.49 5.67
C SER A 54 -8.25 9.84 5.30
N GLU A 55 -9.42 10.17 5.84
CA GLU A 55 -10.04 11.49 5.69
C GLU A 55 -9.15 12.61 6.27
N SER A 56 -8.19 12.24 7.11
CA SER A 56 -7.25 13.14 7.79
C SER A 56 -6.08 13.61 6.94
N ARG A 57 -5.93 13.17 5.68
CA ARG A 57 -5.01 13.82 4.77
C ARG A 57 -5.81 14.89 4.02
N PRO A 58 -5.67 16.19 4.34
CA PRO A 58 -6.16 17.20 3.41
C PRO A 58 -5.52 16.85 2.07
N ASP A 59 -6.36 16.88 1.05
CA ASP A 59 -6.04 16.65 -0.35
C ASP A 59 -4.63 17.14 -0.68
N ALA A 60 -3.97 16.40 -1.55
CA ALA A 60 -2.71 16.81 -2.13
C ALA A 60 -2.87 18.22 -2.72
N ALA A 61 -2.48 19.23 -1.97
CA ALA A 61 -2.38 20.60 -2.42
C ALA A 61 -1.39 20.76 -3.59
N ASN A 62 -0.73 19.70 -4.09
CA ASN A 62 0.35 19.79 -5.07
C ASN A 62 0.51 18.52 -5.94
N HIS A 63 -0.47 18.19 -6.77
CA HIS A 63 -0.19 17.67 -8.12
C HIS A 63 -0.67 18.70 -9.16
N SER A 64 -0.31 19.96 -8.93
CA SER A 64 -0.11 20.90 -10.02
C SER A 64 1.31 20.62 -10.53
N GLU A 65 1.43 19.86 -11.61
CA GLU A 65 2.61 20.03 -12.48
C GLU A 65 2.70 21.53 -12.78
N PRO A 66 3.83 22.22 -12.54
CA PRO A 66 4.03 23.49 -13.20
C PRO A 66 4.15 23.14 -14.68
N GLU A 67 3.08 23.40 -15.44
CA GLU A 67 3.18 23.52 -16.89
C GLU A 67 4.41 24.39 -17.16
N CYS A 68 5.43 23.81 -17.80
CA CYS A 68 6.63 24.49 -18.25
C CYS A 68 6.21 25.61 -19.23
N ARG A 69 5.77 26.75 -18.70
CA ARG A 69 5.33 27.90 -19.47
C ARG A 69 6.53 28.77 -19.76
N GLY A 70 7.08 28.58 -20.96
CA GLY A 70 7.79 29.62 -21.71
C GLY A 70 9.27 29.79 -21.40
N ALA A 71 10.12 29.14 -22.20
CA ALA A 71 11.43 29.67 -22.57
C ALA A 71 11.61 29.48 -24.07
N ALA A 72 10.97 30.37 -24.84
CA ALA A 72 11.29 30.59 -26.25
C ALA A 72 10.87 32.01 -26.62
N ASP A 73 11.73 32.97 -26.29
CA ASP A 73 11.88 34.19 -27.07
C ASP A 73 13.39 34.38 -27.27
N ALA A 74 13.80 34.19 -28.53
CA ALA A 74 15.13 34.46 -29.07
C ALA A 74 14.95 35.43 -30.25
#